data_AF-A0A2G5WKE1-F1
#
_entry.id   AF-A0A2G5WKE1-F1
#
_cell.length_a   1.000
_cell.length_b   1.000
_cell.length_c   1.000
_cell.angle_alpha   90.00
_cell.angle_beta   90.00
_cell.angle_gamma   90.00
#
_symmetry.space_group_name_H-M   'P 1'
#
loop_
_entity.id
_entity.type
_entity.pdbx_description
1 polymer ?
#
loop_
_entity_poly.entity_id
_entity_poly.type
_entity_poly.pdbx_seq_one_letter_code
_entity_poly.pdbx_strand_id
1 'polypeptide(L)' 'MRWKVFVLKCNCELEIEHLRNQLIKVAQEEGMHAKRTIILSRKLDLLINKFVKSSIDKDSSKYGSNVYKE' A
#
# COMPACT_ATOMS: atom_id res chain seq x y z
N MET A 1 -4.87 -18.58 14.88
CA MET A 1 -5.33 -18.08 13.56
C MET A 1 -4.24 -17.23 12.86
N ARG A 2 -3.05 -17.78 12.59
CA ARG A 2 -1.87 -17.00 12.14
C ARG A 2 -1.66 -17.00 10.61
N TRP A 3 -2.33 -17.90 9.88
CA TRP A 3 -2.17 -18.09 8.43
C TRP A 3 -2.92 -17.07 7.57
N LYS A 4 -4.11 -16.61 8.01
CA LYS A 4 -4.94 -15.65 7.26
C LYS A 4 -4.27 -14.28 7.07
N VAL A 5 -3.45 -13.84 8.02
CA VAL A 5 -2.79 -12.52 7.99
C VAL A 5 -1.66 -12.48 6.97
N PHE A 6 -0.97 -13.60 6.75
CA PHE A 6 0.13 -13.69 5.79
C PHE A 6 -0.38 -13.64 4.35
N VAL A 7 -1.46 -14.35 4.04
CA VAL A 7 -2.10 -14.38 2.71
C VAL A 7 -2.58 -12.98 2.30
N LEU A 8 -3.17 -12.23 3.22
CA LEU A 8 -3.60 -10.85 2.96
C LEU A 8 -2.43 -9.89 2.68
N LYS A 9 -1.29 -10.06 3.36
CA LYS A 9 -0.10 -9.24 3.12
C LYS A 9 0.48 -9.48 1.72
N CYS A 10 0.64 -10.74 1.34
CA CYS A 10 1.13 -11.11 0.01
C CYS A 10 0.19 -10.64 -1.11
N ASN A 11 -1.13 -10.72 -0.93
CA ASN A 11 -2.08 -10.27 -1.95
C ASN A 11 -2.03 -8.75 -2.16
N CYS A 12 -1.92 -7.95 -1.09
CA CYS A 12 -1.79 -6.50 -1.24
C CYS A 12 -0.45 -6.09 -1.86
N GLU A 13 0.65 -6.76 -1.51
CA GLU A 13 1.96 -6.52 -2.11
C GLU A 13 1.96 -6.84 -3.62
N LEU A 14 1.35 -7.96 -4.03
CA LEU A 14 1.19 -8.33 -5.44
C LEU A 14 0.34 -7.31 -6.20
N GLU A 15 -0.74 -6.82 -5.59
CA GLU A 15 -1.62 -5.82 -6.22
C GLU A 15 -0.91 -4.47 -6.40
N ILE A 16 -0.08 -4.07 -5.43
CA ILE A 16 0.78 -2.88 -5.53
C ILE A 16 1.81 -3.04 -6.65
N GLU A 17 2.48 -4.19 -6.74
CA GLU A 17 3.45 -4.47 -7.80
C GLU A 17 2.81 -4.44 -9.19
N HIS A 18 1.63 -5.07 -9.32
CA HIS A 18 0.88 -5.08 -10.56
C HIS A 18 0.49 -3.67 -11.02
N LEU A 19 -0.01 -2.84 -10.10
CA LEU A 19 -0.34 -1.44 -10.39
C LEU A 19 0.89 -0.59 -10.72
N ARG A 20 2.04 -0.84 -10.10
CA ARG A 20 3.31 -0.19 -10.47
C ARG A 20 3.69 -0.51 -11.91
N ASN A 21 3.63 -1.78 -12.30
CA ASN A 21 3.98 -2.20 -13.65
C ASN A 21 3.03 -1.59 -14.70
N GLN A 22 1.72 -1.55 -14.40
CA GLN A 22 0.75 -0.86 -15.25
C GLN A 22 1.03 0.64 -15.37
N LEU A 23 1.34 1.31 -14.27
CA LEU A 23 1.64 2.75 -14.28
C LEU A 23 2.87 3.05 -15.13
N ILE A 24 3.94 2.26 -15.01
CA ILE A 24 5.16 2.42 -15.81
C ILE A 24 4.83 2.26 -17.30
N LYS A 25 4.08 1.21 -17.65
CA LYS A 25 3.69 0.96 -19.04
C LYS A 25 2.86 2.11 -19.62
N VAL A 26 1.85 2.59 -18.91
CA VAL A 26 1.01 3.71 -19.36
C VAL A 26 1.82 5.01 -19.42
N ALA A 27 2.75 5.24 -18.50
CA ALA A 27 3.64 6.39 -18.54
C ALA A 27 4.59 6.36 -19.75
N GLN A 28 5.04 5.17 -20.17
CA GLN A 28 5.85 4.97 -21.36
C GLN A 28 5.05 5.16 -22.65
N GLU A 29 3.81 4.67 -22.69
CA GLU A 29 2.94 4.72 -23.88
C GLU A 29 2.29 6.10 -24.09
N GLU A 30 1.82 6.75 -23.01
CA GLU A 30 1.04 7.98 -23.08
C GLU A 30 1.75 9.20 -22.50
N GLY A 31 2.85 9.00 -21.77
CA GLY A 31 3.59 10.05 -21.07
C GLY A 31 3.16 10.24 -19.62
N MET A 32 4.05 10.86 -18.83
CA MET A 32 3.83 11.08 -17.39
C MET A 32 2.64 12.01 -17.07
N HIS A 33 2.33 12.93 -17.98
CA HIS A 33 1.26 13.92 -17.80
C HIS A 33 -0.08 13.45 -18.37
N ALA A 34 -0.14 12.26 -18.97
CA ALA A 34 -1.40 11.72 -19.44
C ALA A 34 -2.37 11.55 -18.26
N LYS A 35 -3.64 11.89 -18.51
CA LYS A 35 -4.70 11.79 -17.49
C LYS A 35 -4.78 10.38 -16.90
N ARG A 36 -4.56 9.35 -17.71
CA ARG A 36 -4.54 7.95 -17.26
C ARG A 36 -3.37 7.67 -16.32
N THR A 37 -2.16 8.13 -16.64
CA THR A 37 -0.98 8.02 -15.76
C THR A 37 -1.22 8.69 -14.41
N ILE A 38 -1.78 9.91 -14.39
CA ILE A 38 -2.09 10.64 -13.15
C ILE A 38 -3.13 9.90 -12.30
N ILE A 39 -4.18 9.37 -12.93
CA ILE A 39 -5.23 8.61 -12.23
C ILE A 39 -4.64 7.32 -11.63
N LEU A 40 -3.82 6.60 -12.39
CA LEU A 40 -3.17 5.38 -11.91
C LEU A 40 -2.20 5.65 -10.77
N SER A 41 -1.41 6.72 -10.85
CA SER A 41 -0.52 7.15 -9.77
C SER A 41 -1.28 7.43 -8.48
N ARG A 42 -2.38 8.20 -8.55
CA ARG A 42 -3.22 8.47 -7.37
C ARG A 42 -3.83 7.20 -6.76
N LYS A 43 -4.28 6.26 -7.60
CA LYS A 43 -4.82 4.97 -7.13
C LYS A 43 -3.75 4.15 -6.41
N LEU A 44 -2.53 4.12 -6.94
CA LEU A 44 -1.40 3.44 -6.34
C LEU A 44 -1.06 4.04 -4.97
N ASP A 45 -0.99 5.36 -4.86
CA ASP A 45 -0.72 6.05 -3.59
C ASP A 45 -1.79 5.74 -2.52
N LEU A 46 -3.07 5.72 -2.90
CA LEU A 46 -4.16 5.36 -1.99
C LEU A 46 -4.04 3.93 -1.48
N LEU A 47 -3.65 2.99 -2.35
CA LEU A 47 -3.45 1.58 -1.98
C LEU A 47 -2.26 1.39 -1.05
N ILE A 48 -1.13 2.04 -1.34
CA ILE A 48 0.06 2.02 -0.46
C ILE A 48 -0.29 2.61 0.90
N ASN A 49 -0.95 3.77 0.94
CA ASN A 49 -1.35 4.41 2.19
C ASN A 49 -2.31 3.52 3.01
N LYS A 50 -3.27 2.86 2.35
CA LYS A 50 -4.19 1.93 3.02
C LYS A 50 -3.45 0.71 3.59
N PHE A 51 -2.47 0.18 2.85
CA PHE A 51 -1.65 -0.93 3.29
C PHE A 51 -0.79 -0.55 4.51
N VAL A 52 -0.09 0.57 4.43
CA VAL A 52 0.75 1.09 5.52
C VAL A 52 -0.08 1.36 6.77
N LYS A 53 -1.22 2.04 6.63
CA LYS A 53 -2.13 2.29 7.75
C LYS A 53 -2.64 0.99 8.37
N SER A 54 -3.07 0.03 7.54
CA SER A 54 -3.52 -1.28 8.03
C SER A 54 -2.41 -2.11 8.69
N SER A 55 -1.13 -1.87 8.37
CA SER A 55 -0.01 -2.47 9.09
C SER A 55 0.28 -1.78 10.42
N ILE A 56 0.19 -0.45 10.49
CA ILE A 56 0.43 0.34 11.71
C ILE A 56 -0.67 0.06 12.76
N ASP A 57 -1.94 -0.02 12.33
CA ASP A 57 -3.06 -0.34 13.22
C ASP A 57 -2.95 -1.74 13.84
N LYS A 58 -2.21 -2.66 13.20
CA LYS A 58 -1.95 -4.02 13.72
C LYS A 58 -0.76 -4.11 14.66
N ASP A 59 0.24 -3.24 14.54
CA ASP A 59 1.37 -3.16 15.48
C ASP A 59 1.01 -2.40 16.76
N SER A 60 0.02 -1.52 16.69
CA SER A 60 -0.53 -0.76 17.83
C SER A 60 -1.19 -1.66 18.89
N SER A 61 -1.61 -2.87 18.55
CA SER A 61 -2.14 -3.84 19.54
C SER A 61 -1.05 -4.68 20.21
N LYS A 62 0.23 -4.41 19.95
CA LYS A 62 1.36 -5.17 20.49
C LYS A 62 2.28 -4.39 21.43
N TYR A 63 2.14 -3.07 21.51
CA TYR A 63 2.80 -2.23 22.51
C TYR A 63 1.76 -1.60 23.42
N GLY A 64 1.20 -2.44 24.29
CA GLY A 64 0.69 -1.96 25.56
C GLY A 64 1.85 -1.50 26.43
N SER A 65 1.73 -0.27 26.94
CA SER A 65 2.47 0.31 28.07
C SER A 65 3.94 0.65 27.85
N ASN A 66 4.22 1.92 27.53
CA ASN A 66 5.03 2.76 28.42
C ASN A 66 4.74 4.24 28.15
N VAL A 67 3.68 4.73 28.77
CA VAL A 67 3.32 6.15 28.85
C VAL A 67 4.01 6.71 30.09
N TYR A 68 4.96 7.62 29.86
CA TYR A 68 5.52 8.66 30.72
C TYR A 68 5.41 8.49 32.24
N LYS A 69 6.56 8.31 32.90
CA LYS A 69 6.77 8.86 34.25
C LYS A 69 7.69 10.07 34.12
N GLU A 70 7.11 11.24 34.38
CA GLU A 70 7.83 12.42 34.87
C GLU A 70 8.47 12.13 36.23
#